data_AF-A0A924IKW5-F1
#
_entry.id   AF-A0A924IKW5-F1
#
_cell.length_a   1.000
_cell.length_b   1.000
_cell.length_c   1.000
_cell.angle_alpha   90.00
_cell.angle_beta   90.00
_cell.angle_gamma   90.00
#
_symmetry.space_group_name_H-M   'P 1'
#
loop_
_entity.id
_entity.type
_entity.pdbx_description
1 polymer ?
#
loop_
_entity_poly.entity_id
_entity_poly.type
_entity_poly.pdbx_seq_one_letter_code
_entity_poly.pdbx_strand_id
1 'polypeptide(L)'
;MKMPLLLILLVTSVSAKTWAGDVLSQFDENCRFVYRSAYLELSSDVDGFNKKILSKYEMSSRLASLSLEITTSRANCEHLQADNSAKCNSDYQDLYSTLRGKLNIPAIISGKQSSVDRGPFGSDKAKEKIRLGVIDLQCKK
;
A
#
# COMPACT_ATOMS: atom_id res chain seq x y z
N MET A 1 48.66 -37.07 11.03
CA MET A 1 48.13 -36.29 9.89
C MET A 1 46.74 -35.80 10.25
N LYS A 2 46.57 -34.48 10.46
CA LYS A 2 45.31 -33.82 10.86
C LYS A 2 44.99 -32.73 9.84
N MET A 3 44.18 -33.05 8.83
CA MET A 3 43.43 -32.08 8.03
C MET A 3 42.55 -32.87 7.06
N PRO A 4 41.25 -32.96 7.34
CA PRO A 4 40.30 -32.50 6.32
C PRO A 4 38.98 -31.99 6.94
N LEU A 5 39.02 -31.00 7.84
CA LEU A 5 37.78 -30.36 8.32
C LEU A 5 37.53 -28.98 7.67
N LEU A 6 38.58 -28.35 7.13
CA LEU A 6 38.51 -27.01 6.54
C LEU A 6 37.92 -26.97 5.12
N LEU A 7 37.91 -28.09 4.39
CA LEU A 7 37.41 -28.14 3.01
C LEU A 7 35.87 -28.28 2.93
N ILE A 8 35.21 -28.79 3.97
CA ILE A 8 33.74 -28.97 3.97
C ILE A 8 33.03 -27.64 4.31
N LEU A 9 33.66 -26.76 5.08
CA LEU A 9 33.11 -25.45 5.47
C LEU A 9 33.13 -24.41 4.33
N LEU A 10 33.96 -24.59 3.29
CA LEU A 10 34.03 -23.65 2.18
C LEU A 10 32.97 -23.88 1.10
N VAL A 11 32.39 -25.08 1.01
CA VAL A 11 31.43 -25.44 -0.05
C VAL A 11 29.99 -25.02 0.29
N THR A 12 29.68 -24.79 1.56
CA THR A 12 28.31 -24.44 2.00
C THR A 12 27.99 -22.95 1.97
N SER A 13 28.96 -22.07 1.66
CA SER A 13 28.76 -20.61 1.71
C SER A 13 28.35 -19.97 0.37
N VAL A 14 28.25 -20.74 -0.73
CA VAL A 14 27.98 -20.18 -2.07
C VAL A 14 26.50 -20.29 -2.49
N SER A 15 25.70 -21.15 -1.86
CA SER A 15 24.31 -21.40 -2.29
C SER A 15 23.26 -20.44 -1.74
N ALA A 16 23.62 -19.47 -0.88
CA ALA A 16 22.66 -18.67 -0.11
C ALA A 16 22.25 -17.31 -0.73
N LYS A 17 22.77 -16.93 -1.91
CA LYS A 17 22.63 -15.55 -2.40
C LYS A 17 21.46 -15.27 -3.35
N THR A 18 20.71 -16.28 -3.80
CA THR A 18 19.65 -16.08 -4.82
C THR A 18 18.24 -15.91 -4.25
N TRP A 19 18.02 -16.16 -2.96
CA TRP A 19 16.66 -16.22 -2.38
C TRP A 19 16.25 -14.91 -1.71
N ALA A 20 17.21 -14.02 -1.45
CA ALA A 20 16.92 -12.70 -0.87
C ALA A 20 16.36 -11.72 -1.92
N GLY A 21 16.84 -11.77 -3.17
CA GLY A 21 16.42 -10.84 -4.22
C GLY A 21 14.97 -11.04 -4.66
N ASP A 22 14.57 -12.30 -4.90
CA ASP A 22 13.21 -12.61 -5.36
C ASP A 22 12.14 -12.41 -4.27
N VAL A 23 12.47 -12.70 -3.01
CA VAL A 23 11.57 -12.49 -1.87
C VAL A 23 11.36 -10.98 -1.63
N LEU A 24 12.43 -10.18 -1.62
CA LEU A 24 12.31 -8.73 -1.45
C LEU A 24 11.53 -8.08 -2.61
N SER A 25 11.77 -8.53 -3.84
CA SER A 25 11.01 -8.11 -5.04
C SER A 25 9.50 -8.39 -4.91
N GLN A 26 9.11 -9.60 -4.47
CA GLN A 26 7.71 -9.93 -4.23
C GLN A 26 7.09 -9.14 -3.08
N PHE A 27 7.85 -8.88 -2.00
CA PHE A 27 7.40 -8.04 -0.90
C PHE A 27 7.16 -6.60 -1.35
N ASP A 28 8.05 -6.05 -2.17
CA ASP A 28 7.90 -4.70 -2.73
C ASP A 28 6.68 -4.57 -3.65
N GLU A 29 6.40 -5.60 -4.47
CA GLU A 29 5.18 -5.67 -5.27
C GLU A 29 3.92 -5.76 -4.41
N ASN A 30 3.95 -6.55 -3.34
CA ASN A 30 2.85 -6.67 -2.40
C ASN A 30 2.56 -5.34 -1.68
N CYS A 31 3.59 -4.63 -1.26
CA CYS A 31 3.44 -3.33 -0.61
C CYS A 31 2.81 -2.29 -1.52
N ARG A 32 3.26 -2.19 -2.78
CA ARG A 32 2.64 -1.31 -3.78
C ARG A 32 1.18 -1.68 -4.00
N PHE A 33 0.90 -2.98 -4.11
CA PHE A 33 -0.44 -3.49 -4.36
C PHE A 33 -1.42 -3.14 -3.24
N VAL A 34 -1.00 -3.24 -1.96
CA VAL A 34 -1.85 -2.89 -0.81
C VAL A 34 -2.22 -1.41 -0.86
N TYR A 35 -1.25 -0.49 -0.96
CA TYR A 35 -1.56 0.95 -0.97
C TYR A 35 -2.39 1.36 -2.19
N ARG A 36 -2.08 0.78 -3.36
CA ARG A 36 -2.85 0.98 -4.59
C ARG A 36 -4.31 0.53 -4.42
N SER A 37 -4.51 -0.69 -3.93
CA SER A 37 -5.85 -1.27 -3.76
C SER A 37 -6.65 -0.51 -2.72
N ALA A 38 -6.03 -0.20 -1.57
CA ALA A 38 -6.67 0.56 -0.51
C ALA A 38 -7.07 1.98 -0.96
N TYR A 39 -6.23 2.66 -1.76
CA TYR A 39 -6.60 3.95 -2.33
C TYR A 39 -7.81 3.82 -3.27
N LEU A 40 -7.81 2.84 -4.17
CA LEU A 40 -8.90 2.64 -5.13
C LEU A 40 -10.21 2.31 -4.42
N GLU A 41 -10.17 1.43 -3.42
CA GLU A 41 -11.32 1.06 -2.61
C GLU A 41 -11.83 2.26 -1.82
N LEU A 42 -10.95 2.96 -1.10
CA LEU A 42 -11.33 4.16 -0.34
C LEU A 42 -11.96 5.23 -1.24
N SER A 43 -11.40 5.41 -2.43
CA SER A 43 -11.89 6.39 -3.40
C SER A 43 -13.24 5.99 -4.01
N SER A 44 -13.52 4.68 -4.12
CA SER A 44 -14.83 4.14 -4.48
C SER A 44 -15.84 4.30 -3.35
N ASP A 45 -15.44 4.05 -2.11
CA ASP A 45 -16.31 4.22 -0.94
C ASP A 45 -16.68 5.69 -0.74
N VAL A 46 -15.75 6.61 -0.96
CA VAL A 46 -16.04 8.05 -0.95
C VAL A 46 -17.03 8.43 -2.07
N ASP A 47 -16.97 7.78 -3.24
CA ASP A 47 -18.01 7.92 -4.28
C ASP A 47 -19.37 7.47 -3.78
N GLY A 48 -19.43 6.27 -3.20
CA GLY A 48 -20.66 5.72 -2.65
C GLY A 48 -21.25 6.62 -1.57
N PHE A 49 -20.42 7.10 -0.64
CA PHE A 49 -20.85 7.96 0.45
C PHE A 49 -21.34 9.34 -0.04
N ASN A 50 -20.61 9.98 -0.96
CA ASN A 50 -21.02 11.27 -1.54
C ASN A 50 -22.32 11.16 -2.32
N LYS A 51 -22.55 10.03 -3.02
CA LYS A 51 -23.77 9.74 -3.77
C LYS A 51 -24.91 9.19 -2.90
N LYS A 52 -24.72 9.11 -1.58
CA LYS A 52 -25.68 8.54 -0.62
C LYS A 52 -26.04 7.06 -0.89
N ILE A 53 -25.20 6.36 -1.64
CA ILE A 53 -25.29 4.91 -1.86
C ILE A 53 -24.79 4.17 -0.61
N LEU A 54 -23.72 4.67 0.02
CA LEU A 54 -23.23 4.16 1.31
C LEU A 54 -23.75 5.02 2.46
N SER A 55 -24.30 4.37 3.48
CA SER A 55 -24.67 5.03 4.73
C SER A 55 -23.44 5.42 5.54
N LYS A 56 -23.64 6.31 6.52
CA LYS A 56 -22.59 6.71 7.47
C LYS A 56 -21.97 5.53 8.23
N TYR A 57 -22.77 4.51 8.55
CA TYR A 57 -22.30 3.32 9.27
C TYR A 57 -21.46 2.43 8.35
N GLU A 58 -21.93 2.17 7.12
CA GLU A 58 -21.17 1.41 6.14
C GLU A 58 -19.85 2.09 5.79
N MET A 59 -19.88 3.41 5.56
CA MET A 59 -18.67 4.19 5.31
C MET A 59 -17.68 4.10 6.48
N SER A 60 -18.17 4.26 7.72
CA SER A 60 -17.31 4.18 8.91
C SER A 60 -16.71 2.78 9.11
N SER A 61 -17.48 1.73 8.86
CA SER A 61 -17.05 0.34 9.00
C SER A 61 -15.99 -0.03 7.96
N ARG A 62 -16.24 0.31 6.69
CA ARG A 62 -15.27 0.11 5.59
C ARG A 62 -13.99 0.88 5.82
N LEU A 63 -14.10 2.13 6.26
CA LEU A 63 -12.94 2.96 6.57
C LEU A 63 -12.10 2.40 7.73
N ALA A 64 -12.74 1.84 8.77
CA ALA A 64 -12.05 1.18 9.85
C ALA A 64 -11.32 -0.09 9.38
N SER A 65 -12.00 -0.92 8.58
CA SER A 65 -11.42 -2.13 7.97
C SER A 65 -10.19 -1.82 7.12
N LEU A 66 -10.31 -0.85 6.20
CA LEU A 66 -9.20 -0.39 5.36
C LEU A 66 -8.03 0.18 6.18
N SER A 67 -8.33 0.90 7.27
CA SER A 67 -7.27 1.45 8.14
C SER A 67 -6.51 0.35 8.87
N LEU A 68 -7.19 -0.73 9.26
CA LEU A 68 -6.56 -1.89 9.90
C LEU A 68 -5.66 -2.64 8.92
N GLU A 69 -6.15 -2.94 7.73
CA GLU A 69 -5.39 -3.63 6.68
C GLU A 69 -4.13 -2.85 6.25
N ILE A 70 -4.24 -1.52 6.14
CA ILE A 70 -3.09 -0.69 5.84
C ILE A 70 -2.10 -0.66 7.00
N THR A 71 -2.56 -0.64 8.26
CA THR A 71 -1.68 -0.64 9.42
C THR A 71 -0.88 -1.94 9.52
N THR A 72 -1.53 -3.09 9.31
CA THR A 72 -0.87 -4.40 9.31
C THR A 72 0.13 -4.53 8.16
N SER A 73 -0.25 -4.06 6.98
CA SER A 73 0.63 -4.09 5.80
C SER A 73 1.82 -3.14 5.94
N ARG A 74 1.60 -1.93 6.47
CA ARG A 74 2.64 -0.92 6.70
C ARG A 74 3.77 -1.45 7.60
N ALA A 75 3.41 -2.14 8.68
CA ALA A 75 4.40 -2.75 9.59
C ALA A 75 5.33 -3.73 8.84
N ASN A 76 4.77 -4.51 7.92
CA ASN A 76 5.53 -5.45 7.10
C ASN A 76 6.34 -4.74 6.00
N CYS A 77 5.78 -3.69 5.42
CA CYS A 77 6.39 -2.93 4.32
C CYS A 77 7.55 -2.04 4.79
N GLU A 78 7.46 -1.39 5.95
CA GLU A 78 8.54 -0.52 6.45
C GLU A 78 9.79 -1.31 6.87
N HIS A 79 9.66 -2.58 7.24
CA HIS A 79 10.79 -3.42 7.68
C HIS A 79 11.55 -4.13 6.54
N LEU A 80 10.97 -4.22 5.34
CA LEU A 80 11.46 -5.13 4.29
C LEU A 80 11.78 -4.44 2.95
N GLN A 81 11.66 -3.11 2.83
CA GLN A 81 11.84 -2.40 1.56
C GLN A 81 13.31 -2.10 1.22
N ALA A 82 13.65 -2.20 -0.07
CA ALA A 82 14.88 -1.69 -0.67
C ALA A 82 14.71 -0.21 -1.13
N ASP A 83 15.78 0.59 -1.13
CA ASP A 83 15.71 2.05 -1.35
C ASP A 83 15.00 2.49 -2.66
N ASN A 84 15.09 1.70 -3.73
CA ASN A 84 14.46 2.03 -5.02
C ASN A 84 12.95 1.74 -5.07
N SER A 85 12.46 0.78 -4.29
CA SER A 85 11.02 0.50 -4.16
C SER A 85 10.33 1.43 -3.16
N ALA A 86 11.10 2.00 -2.22
CA ALA A 86 10.63 2.97 -1.23
C ALA A 86 9.93 4.18 -1.85
N LYS A 87 10.48 4.74 -2.94
CA LYS A 87 9.89 5.92 -3.60
C LYS A 87 8.52 5.64 -4.20
N CYS A 88 8.35 4.48 -4.84
CA CYS A 88 7.08 4.13 -5.46
C CYS A 88 6.01 3.67 -4.48
N ASN A 89 6.41 3.01 -3.39
CA ASN A 89 5.50 2.77 -2.27
C ASN A 89 5.03 4.08 -1.65
N SER A 90 5.92 5.07 -1.54
CA SER A 90 5.60 6.41 -1.02
C SER A 90 4.52 7.11 -1.84
N ASP A 91 4.55 7.06 -3.17
CA ASP A 91 3.55 7.75 -4.00
C ASP A 91 2.13 7.20 -3.78
N TYR A 92 1.96 5.87 -3.74
CA TYR A 92 0.65 5.25 -3.46
C TYR A 92 0.22 5.47 -2.01
N GLN A 93 1.17 5.39 -1.08
CA GLN A 93 0.94 5.67 0.33
C GLN A 93 0.49 7.11 0.56
N ASP A 94 1.07 8.08 -0.14
CA ASP A 94 0.71 9.49 -0.06
C ASP A 94 -0.69 9.74 -0.62
N LEU A 95 -1.04 9.09 -1.73
CA LEU A 95 -2.39 9.15 -2.29
C LEU A 95 -3.43 8.62 -1.29
N TYR A 96 -3.18 7.45 -0.71
CA TYR A 96 -4.05 6.87 0.31
C TYR A 96 -4.13 7.77 1.54
N SER A 97 -2.99 8.19 2.10
CA SER A 97 -2.90 8.98 3.34
C SER A 97 -3.57 10.34 3.18
N THR A 98 -3.41 10.97 2.02
CA THR A 98 -4.07 12.24 1.70
C THR A 98 -5.58 12.08 1.65
N LEU A 99 -6.10 11.06 0.96
CA LEU A 99 -7.54 10.82 0.90
C LEU A 99 -8.10 10.43 2.28
N ARG A 100 -7.40 9.54 3.00
CA ARG A 100 -7.74 9.08 4.36
C ARG A 100 -7.79 10.23 5.35
N GLY A 101 -6.87 11.18 5.26
CA GLY A 101 -6.78 12.36 6.12
C GLY A 101 -7.99 13.29 6.01
N LYS A 102 -8.73 13.22 4.90
CA LYS A 102 -9.97 14.00 4.71
C LYS A 102 -11.20 13.38 5.37
N LEU A 103 -11.06 12.16 5.91
CA LEU A 103 -12.15 11.41 6.50
C LEU A 103 -12.05 11.43 8.02
N ASN A 104 -13.06 12.00 8.66
CA ASN A 104 -13.17 12.01 10.11
C ASN A 104 -14.28 11.03 10.53
N ILE A 105 -13.89 9.85 11.03
CA ILE A 105 -14.83 8.79 11.43
C ILE A 105 -15.88 9.31 12.42
N PRO A 106 -15.50 9.98 13.54
CA PRO A 106 -16.50 10.59 14.44
C PRO A 106 -17.49 11.52 13.74
N ALA A 107 -17.01 12.39 12.85
CA ALA A 107 -17.86 13.33 12.12
C ALA A 107 -18.79 12.63 11.11
N ILE A 108 -18.34 11.56 10.47
CA ILE A 108 -19.17 10.72 9.58
C ILE A 108 -20.28 10.04 10.38
N ILE A 109 -19.94 9.37 11.49
CA ILE A 109 -20.91 8.66 12.33
C ILE A 109 -21.94 9.62 12.93
N SER A 110 -21.49 10.80 13.38
CA SER A 110 -22.37 11.84 13.93
C SER A 110 -23.16 12.59 12.84
N GLY A 111 -22.93 12.31 11.56
CA GLY A 111 -23.56 13.00 10.43
C GLY A 111 -23.08 14.43 10.20
N LYS A 112 -22.05 14.89 10.92
CA LYS A 112 -21.43 16.21 10.75
C LYS A 112 -20.63 16.30 9.45
N GLN A 113 -20.11 15.18 8.96
CA GLN A 113 -19.49 15.05 7.66
C GLN A 113 -20.37 14.17 6.78
N SER A 114 -21.10 14.79 5.86
CA SER A 114 -22.04 14.08 4.96
C SER A 114 -21.53 13.97 3.52
N SER A 115 -20.40 14.59 3.22
CA SER A 115 -19.65 14.48 1.97
C SER A 115 -18.15 14.69 2.22
N VAL A 116 -17.33 14.28 1.26
CA VAL A 116 -15.87 14.39 1.29
C VAL A 116 -15.41 15.03 -0.02
N ASP A 117 -14.74 16.18 0.07
CA ASP A 117 -14.06 16.78 -1.06
C ASP A 117 -12.73 16.08 -1.31
N ARG A 118 -12.60 15.44 -2.47
CA ARG A 118 -11.41 14.68 -2.84
C ARG A 118 -10.24 15.55 -3.28
N GLY A 119 -10.47 16.80 -3.67
CA GLY A 119 -9.45 17.64 -4.28
C GLY A 119 -8.79 16.95 -5.49
N PRO A 120 -7.54 17.31 -5.85
CA PRO A 120 -6.87 16.76 -7.03
C PRO A 120 -6.59 15.25 -6.91
N PHE A 121 -6.47 14.74 -5.68
CA PHE A 121 -6.04 13.38 -5.37
C PHE A 121 -7.14 12.32 -5.39
N GLY A 122 -8.41 12.67 -5.54
CA GLY A 122 -9.47 11.68 -5.86
C GLY A 122 -10.23 12.04 -7.12
N SER A 123 -9.60 12.83 -8.00
CA SER A 123 -10.08 13.06 -9.36
C SER A 123 -10.03 11.77 -10.17
N ASP A 124 -10.93 11.65 -11.15
CA ASP A 124 -10.93 10.51 -12.09
C ASP A 124 -9.58 10.35 -12.79
N LYS A 125 -8.82 11.44 -12.94
CA LYS A 125 -7.45 11.43 -13.48
C LYS A 125 -6.45 10.70 -12.57
N ALA A 126 -6.55 10.80 -11.25
CA ALA A 126 -5.69 10.06 -10.33
C ALA A 126 -6.02 8.56 -10.38
N LYS A 127 -7.32 8.21 -10.35
CA LYS A 127 -7.77 6.83 -10.55
C LYS A 127 -7.31 6.25 -11.88
N GLU A 128 -7.39 7.02 -12.96
CA GLU A 128 -7.00 6.59 -14.29
C GLU A 128 -5.49 6.34 -14.39
N LYS A 129 -4.66 7.23 -13.84
CA LYS A 129 -3.20 7.01 -13.77
C LYS A 129 -2.83 5.72 -13.04
N ILE A 130 -3.53 5.41 -11.95
CA ILE A 130 -3.33 4.17 -11.20
C ILE A 130 -3.83 2.96 -11.98
N ARG A 131 -4.98 3.07 -12.64
CA ARG A 131 -5.59 1.99 -13.42
C ARG A 131 -4.75 1.63 -14.63
N LEU A 132 -4.19 2.63 -15.29
CA LEU A 132 -3.30 2.50 -16.44
C LEU A 132 -1.85 2.09 -16.06
N GLY A 133 -1.55 1.91 -14.77
CA GLY A 133 -0.21 1.53 -14.30
C GLY A 133 0.85 2.60 -14.57
N VAL A 134 0.46 3.87 -14.74
CA VAL A 134 1.39 4.97 -15.06
C VAL A 134 2.38 5.20 -13.91
N ILE A 135 1.92 5.05 -12.67
CA ILE A 135 2.79 5.12 -11.49
C ILE A 135 3.75 3.92 -11.49
N ASP A 136 3.26 2.71 -11.80
CA ASP A 136 4.09 1.49 -11.85
C ASP A 136 5.18 1.56 -12.94
N LEU A 137 4.92 2.27 -14.05
CA LEU A 137 5.91 2.50 -15.11
C LEU A 137 7.04 3.45 -14.68
N GLN A 138 6.80 4.33 -13.71
CA GLN A 138 7.85 5.19 -13.14
C GLN A 138 8.75 4.42 -12.15
N CYS A 139 8.30 3.25 -11.68
CA CYS A 139 9.02 2.38 -10.75
C CYS A 139 9.98 1.39 -11.41
N LYS A 140 9.91 1.24 -12.74
CA LYS A 140 10.76 0.32 -13.52
C LYS A 140 12.00 0.98 -14.15
N LYS A 141 12.27 2.25 -13.81
CA LYS A 141 13.40 3.02 -14.35
C LYS A 141 14.57 3.11 -13.39
#